data_AF-A0A521UBN0-F1
#
_entry.id   AF-A0A521UBN0-F1
#
_cell.length_a   1.000
_cell.length_b   1.000
_cell.length_c   1.000
_cell.angle_alpha   90.00
_cell.angle_beta   90.00
_cell.angle_gamma   90.00
#
_symmetry.space_group_name_H-M   'P 1'
#
loop_
_entity.id
_entity.type
_entity.pdbx_description
1 polymer ?
#
loop_
_entity_poly.entity_id
_entity_poly.type
_entity_poly.pdbx_seq_one_letter_code
_entity_poly.pdbx_strand_id
1 'polypeptide(L)'
;MVSHRAAALRLREGELAEFEIDGVPRPVTKAPLTGPQVLSLLTEIAPPDAAALLASGQPADFAYLSDDGAFTVHTTRVDGLWRARVTIDEGRERQRLTGQYRAIKRPVEAVEPAAPATPAAEAPAPIEALAPVAAAAEDDGDTIRPFEGIERARAALDALLRSMVSKYASDLHLRCAQPPILRLHGEMYRLPGEAPLDAAALDAMVRSVMPERNRRQYAASHDTDYAYELPGVGRFRANALRERLGPAAVFRHIPASVVTVEQMGISPEVQRLCQLTKGLVLVTGPTGSGKSTTLCALIDLVNRSRTDHVITIEDPIEFVHAAKKCVITQRQVGVHTDSFKTALRAALREDPDIILVGELRDLETVSIAIETAETGHLVFGTLHTSTAASTVDRIIDQFPADRQAQIRVMLASSLRAVISQTLCKKLGGGRVAAREVLLTTPAVSNLIREGKTFQIPTVMQTSRRIGMATLNDALLDLVDGALIDPAEGYARSLEKAPYVAALKARGLDTPFAE
;
A
#
# COMPACT_ATOMS: atom_id res chain seq x y z
N MET A 1 -21.64 -5.50 14.25
CA MET A 1 -22.22 -5.90 15.55
C MET A 1 -21.80 -4.97 16.68
N VAL A 2 -20.49 -4.79 16.92
CA VAL A 2 -19.96 -3.99 18.05
C VAL A 2 -20.36 -2.51 17.98
N SER A 3 -20.24 -1.86 16.81
CA SER A 3 -20.70 -0.48 16.59
C SER A 3 -22.20 -0.26 16.82
N HIS A 4 -23.01 -1.31 16.61
CA HIS A 4 -24.47 -1.28 16.74
C HIS A 4 -24.97 -1.80 18.09
N ARG A 5 -24.07 -2.15 19.03
CA ARG A 5 -24.41 -2.78 20.32
C ARG A 5 -25.31 -4.02 20.18
N ALA A 6 -25.11 -4.79 19.11
CA ALA A 6 -25.87 -6.00 18.86
C ALA A 6 -25.28 -7.19 19.63
N ALA A 7 -26.12 -7.92 20.36
CA ALA A 7 -25.75 -9.11 21.11
C ALA A 7 -25.51 -10.32 20.18
N ALA A 8 -26.21 -10.38 19.04
CA ALA A 8 -26.01 -11.41 18.03
C ALA A 8 -26.27 -10.90 16.60
N LEU A 9 -25.68 -11.55 15.61
CA LEU A 9 -26.11 -11.52 14.21
C LEU A 9 -26.69 -12.90 13.88
N ARG A 10 -27.91 -12.91 13.32
CA ARG A 10 -28.61 -14.12 12.88
C ARG A 10 -28.60 -14.15 11.36
N LEU A 11 -28.09 -15.24 10.80
CA LEU A 11 -28.11 -15.53 9.36
C LEU A 11 -28.97 -16.78 9.17
N ARG A 12 -30.01 -16.68 8.36
CA ARG A 12 -30.90 -17.79 8.05
C ARG A 12 -31.20 -17.77 6.57
N GLU A 13 -31.03 -18.92 5.94
CA GLU A 13 -31.38 -19.09 4.54
C GLU A 13 -32.89 -18.86 4.34
N GLY A 14 -33.24 -18.03 3.36
CA GLY A 14 -34.61 -17.61 3.06
C GLY A 14 -35.14 -16.44 3.91
N GLU A 15 -34.37 -15.92 4.86
CA GLU A 15 -34.76 -14.79 5.72
C GLU A 15 -33.77 -13.61 5.59
N LEU A 16 -34.16 -12.44 6.12
CA LEU A 16 -33.26 -11.29 6.24
C LEU A 16 -32.16 -11.60 7.28
N ALA A 17 -30.95 -11.08 7.05
CA ALA A 17 -29.94 -11.07 8.11
C ALA A 17 -30.36 -10.07 9.19
N GLU A 18 -30.31 -10.45 10.46
CA GLU A 18 -30.81 -9.64 11.56
C GLU A 18 -29.79 -9.46 12.67
N PHE A 19 -29.64 -8.22 13.17
CA PHE A 19 -29.02 -7.98 14.46
C PHE A 19 -30.04 -8.19 15.57
N GLU A 20 -29.61 -8.81 16.66
CA GLU A 20 -30.36 -8.87 17.91
C GLU A 20 -29.84 -7.77 18.83
N ILE A 21 -30.63 -6.71 19.03
CA ILE A 21 -30.30 -5.57 19.89
C ILE A 21 -31.36 -5.53 20.99
N ASP A 22 -30.94 -5.67 22.25
CA ASP A 22 -31.83 -5.74 23.41
C ASP A 22 -32.94 -6.81 23.29
N GLY A 23 -32.63 -7.94 22.65
CA GLY A 23 -33.57 -9.04 22.40
C GLY A 23 -34.52 -8.81 21.22
N VAL A 24 -34.44 -7.67 20.53
CA VAL A 24 -35.28 -7.32 19.38
C VAL A 24 -34.51 -7.56 18.07
N PRO A 25 -35.06 -8.33 17.11
CA PRO A 25 -34.45 -8.51 15.79
C PRO A 25 -34.58 -7.22 14.96
N ARG A 26 -33.48 -6.80 14.33
CA ARG A 26 -33.43 -5.66 13.40
C ARG A 26 -32.75 -6.08 12.09
N PRO A 27 -33.42 -5.95 10.94
CA PRO A 27 -32.87 -6.38 9.67
C PRO A 27 -31.66 -5.53 9.25
N VAL A 28 -30.65 -6.20 8.70
CA VAL A 28 -29.39 -5.63 8.21
C VAL A 28 -29.29 -5.72 6.68
N THR A 29 -29.94 -6.72 6.09
CA THR A 29 -30.10 -6.84 4.64
C THR A 29 -31.48 -6.37 4.19
N LYS A 30 -31.57 -5.88 2.94
CA LYS A 30 -32.84 -5.48 2.31
C LYS A 30 -33.57 -6.64 1.61
N ALA A 31 -32.87 -7.74 1.38
CA ALA A 31 -33.38 -8.93 0.71
C ALA A 31 -32.99 -10.20 1.50
N PRO A 32 -33.80 -11.28 1.43
CA PRO A 32 -33.47 -12.55 2.07
C PRO A 32 -32.18 -13.17 1.52
N LEU A 33 -31.43 -13.84 2.37
CA LEU A 33 -30.20 -14.52 1.98
C LEU A 33 -30.49 -15.89 1.39
N THR A 34 -29.83 -16.25 0.30
CA THR A 34 -29.86 -17.62 -0.25
C THR A 34 -28.84 -18.51 0.47
N GLY A 35 -29.01 -19.85 0.42
CA GLY A 35 -28.06 -20.80 1.01
C GLY A 35 -26.61 -20.57 0.56
N PRO A 36 -26.33 -20.38 -0.75
CA PRO A 36 -25.00 -20.03 -1.23
C PRO A 36 -24.44 -18.72 -0.66
N GLN A 37 -25.29 -17.71 -0.45
CA GLN A 37 -24.87 -16.44 0.17
C GLN A 37 -24.52 -16.63 1.64
N VAL A 38 -25.34 -17.37 2.40
CA VAL A 38 -25.04 -17.70 3.81
C VAL A 38 -23.73 -18.48 3.89
N LEU A 39 -23.54 -19.48 3.03
CA LEU A 39 -22.34 -20.30 3.02
C LEU A 39 -21.10 -19.49 2.64
N SER A 40 -21.19 -18.60 1.65
CA SER A 40 -20.10 -17.71 1.25
C SER A 40 -19.67 -16.81 2.40
N LEU A 41 -20.64 -16.20 3.10
CA LEU A 41 -20.37 -15.33 4.25
C LEU A 41 -19.70 -16.09 5.41
N LEU A 42 -20.12 -17.33 5.67
CA LEU A 42 -19.54 -18.14 6.75
C LEU A 42 -18.15 -18.66 6.38
N THR A 43 -17.93 -19.06 5.13
CA THR A 43 -16.65 -19.58 4.65
C THR A 43 -15.59 -18.49 4.58
N GLU A 44 -15.97 -17.25 4.25
CA GLU A 44 -15.06 -16.09 4.22
C GLU A 44 -14.39 -15.82 5.57
N ILE A 45 -15.09 -16.08 6.67
CA ILE A 45 -14.64 -15.80 8.04
C ILE A 45 -14.16 -17.05 8.80
N ALA A 46 -14.34 -18.24 8.22
CA ALA A 46 -14.03 -19.51 8.87
C ALA A 46 -12.52 -19.86 8.77
N PRO A 47 -11.92 -20.44 9.83
CA PRO A 47 -10.60 -21.05 9.73
C PRO A 47 -10.60 -22.24 8.76
N PRO A 48 -9.45 -22.67 8.21
CA PRO A 48 -9.38 -23.64 7.11
C PRO A 48 -10.09 -24.98 7.36
N ASP A 49 -10.09 -25.46 8.60
CA ASP A 49 -10.76 -26.67 9.04
C ASP A 49 -12.29 -26.52 9.04
N ALA A 50 -12.81 -25.45 9.62
CA ALA A 50 -14.24 -25.13 9.61
C ALA A 50 -14.73 -24.81 8.19
N ALA A 51 -13.93 -24.10 7.38
CA ALA A 51 -14.23 -23.79 5.99
C ALA A 51 -14.39 -25.07 5.14
N ALA A 52 -13.53 -26.07 5.35
CA ALA A 52 -13.64 -27.36 4.66
C ALA A 52 -14.93 -28.11 5.04
N LEU A 53 -15.31 -28.11 6.32
CA LEU A 53 -16.57 -28.70 6.79
C LEU A 53 -17.79 -28.00 6.18
N LEU A 54 -17.83 -26.66 6.23
CA LEU A 54 -18.88 -25.86 5.62
C LEU A 54 -19.01 -26.12 4.11
N ALA A 55 -17.89 -26.12 3.38
CA ALA A 55 -17.86 -26.39 1.94
C ALA A 55 -18.38 -27.80 1.58
N SER A 56 -18.18 -28.78 2.46
CA SER A 56 -18.74 -30.13 2.32
C SER A 56 -20.21 -30.28 2.76
N GLY A 57 -20.86 -29.18 3.17
CA GLY A 57 -22.26 -29.17 3.59
C GLY A 57 -22.48 -29.53 5.06
N GLN A 58 -21.42 -29.61 5.87
CA GLN A 58 -21.46 -29.91 7.30
C GLN A 58 -21.36 -28.62 8.14
N PRO A 59 -22.18 -28.46 9.20
CA PRO A 59 -22.04 -27.33 10.12
C PRO A 59 -20.73 -27.43 10.91
N ALA A 60 -20.12 -26.28 11.16
CA ALA A 60 -18.94 -26.12 11.99
C ALA A 60 -19.06 -24.88 12.88
N ASP A 61 -18.68 -25.03 14.15
CA ASP A 61 -18.61 -23.93 15.11
C ASP A 61 -17.16 -23.46 15.21
N PHE A 62 -16.94 -22.15 15.17
CA PHE A 62 -15.59 -21.59 15.16
C PHE A 62 -15.53 -20.21 15.79
N ALA A 63 -14.32 -19.80 16.15
CA ALA A 63 -14.03 -18.46 16.62
C ALA A 63 -13.63 -17.58 15.43
N TYR A 64 -14.14 -16.36 15.39
CA TYR A 64 -13.75 -15.36 14.41
C TYR A 64 -13.23 -14.12 15.13
N LEU A 65 -12.03 -13.68 14.75
CA LEU A 65 -11.39 -12.49 15.32
C LEU A 65 -11.26 -11.45 14.22
N SER A 66 -11.78 -10.26 14.47
CA SER A 66 -11.60 -9.10 13.60
C SER A 66 -11.14 -7.88 14.41
N ASP A 67 -10.80 -6.81 13.70
CA ASP A 67 -10.42 -5.53 14.31
C ASP A 67 -11.52 -4.96 15.22
N ASP A 68 -12.78 -5.27 14.88
CA ASP A 68 -13.98 -4.82 15.58
C ASP A 68 -14.33 -5.66 16.81
N GLY A 69 -13.78 -6.88 16.94
CA GLY A 69 -13.93 -7.70 18.14
C GLY A 69 -13.70 -9.20 17.96
N ALA A 70 -13.82 -9.94 19.06
CA ALA A 70 -13.86 -11.41 19.06
C ALA A 70 -15.29 -11.94 19.04
N PHE A 71 -15.53 -12.93 18.18
CA PHE A 71 -16.85 -13.52 17.96
C PHE A 71 -16.80 -15.05 18.00
N THR A 72 -17.90 -15.64 18.44
CA THR A 72 -18.18 -17.07 18.27
C THR A 72 -19.25 -17.25 17.22
N VAL A 73 -18.96 -18.09 16.23
CA VAL A 73 -19.89 -18.43 15.14
C VAL A 73 -20.39 -19.84 15.39
N HIS A 74 -21.70 -19.97 15.58
CA HIS A 74 -22.37 -21.25 15.66
C HIS A 74 -23.17 -21.49 14.38
N THR A 75 -22.98 -22.64 13.74
CA THR A 75 -23.69 -22.98 12.50
C THR A 75 -24.48 -24.29 12.66
N THR A 76 -25.65 -24.35 12.04
CA THR A 76 -26.55 -25.52 12.10
C THR A 76 -27.28 -25.68 10.77
N ARG A 77 -27.76 -26.89 10.50
CA ARG A 77 -28.76 -27.14 9.46
C ARG A 77 -30.06 -27.59 10.11
N VAL A 78 -31.14 -26.89 9.78
CA VAL A 78 -32.51 -27.22 10.23
C VAL A 78 -33.36 -27.37 8.98
N ASP A 79 -33.98 -28.54 8.81
CA ASP A 79 -34.78 -28.88 7.62
C ASP A 79 -34.02 -28.69 6.29
N GLY A 80 -32.70 -28.93 6.31
CA GLY A 80 -31.83 -28.75 5.15
C GLY A 80 -31.44 -27.30 4.86
N LEU A 81 -31.90 -26.32 5.63
CA LEU A 81 -31.55 -24.91 5.44
C LEU A 81 -30.44 -24.46 6.39
N TRP A 82 -29.56 -23.58 5.91
CA TRP A 82 -28.48 -23.03 6.73
C TRP A 82 -28.97 -22.02 7.76
N ARG A 83 -28.48 -22.16 8.99
CA ARG A 83 -28.65 -21.17 10.06
C ARG A 83 -27.33 -20.94 10.75
N ALA A 84 -26.99 -19.67 10.99
CA ALA A 84 -25.85 -19.29 11.78
C ALA A 84 -26.20 -18.19 12.77
N ARG A 85 -25.56 -18.25 13.94
CA ARG A 85 -25.64 -17.25 14.99
C ARG A 85 -24.22 -16.83 15.34
N VAL A 86 -23.93 -15.55 15.15
CA VAL A 86 -22.67 -14.94 15.55
C VAL A 86 -22.92 -14.17 16.84
N THR A 87 -22.14 -14.42 17.89
CA THR A 87 -22.21 -13.72 19.18
C THR A 87 -20.85 -13.14 19.55
N ILE A 88 -20.83 -12.10 20.37
CA ILE A 88 -19.57 -11.53 20.90
C ILE A 88 -18.99 -12.50 21.92
N ASP A 89 -17.71 -12.82 21.79
CA ASP A 89 -16.94 -13.59 22.77
C ASP A 89 -16.31 -12.61 23.77
N GLU A 90 -17.05 -12.27 24.84
CA GLU A 90 -16.61 -11.29 25.84
C GLU A 90 -15.29 -11.67 26.52
N GLY A 91 -15.00 -12.97 26.65
CA GLY A 91 -13.76 -13.48 27.24
C GLY A 91 -12.54 -13.20 26.36
N ARG A 92 -12.64 -13.55 25.06
CA ARG A 92 -11.57 -13.26 24.10
C ARG A 92 -11.48 -11.77 23.77
N GLU A 93 -12.59 -11.04 23.79
CA GLU A 93 -12.60 -9.60 23.57
C GLU A 93 -11.90 -8.85 24.71
N ARG A 94 -12.10 -9.26 25.95
CA ARG A 94 -11.40 -8.70 27.11
C ARG A 94 -9.89 -8.99 27.05
N GLN A 95 -9.49 -10.19 26.62
CA GLN A 95 -8.07 -10.56 26.44
C GLN A 95 -7.41 -9.83 25.26
N ARG A 96 -8.16 -9.53 24.20
CA ARG A 96 -7.75 -8.71 23.06
C ARG A 96 -7.46 -7.27 23.52
N LEU A 97 -8.39 -6.68 24.28
CA LEU A 97 -8.28 -5.30 24.77
C LEU A 97 -7.21 -5.10 25.86
N THR A 98 -6.89 -6.14 26.64
CA THR A 98 -5.83 -6.07 27.69
C THR A 98 -4.45 -6.48 27.20
N GLY A 99 -4.29 -6.88 25.93
CA GLY A 99 -3.01 -7.31 25.36
C GLY A 99 -2.45 -8.63 25.94
N GLN A 100 -3.25 -9.40 26.68
CA GLN A 100 -2.84 -10.66 27.31
C GLN A 100 -3.09 -11.91 26.46
N TYR A 101 -3.38 -11.74 25.17
CA TYR A 101 -3.68 -12.86 24.29
C TYR A 101 -2.43 -13.71 23.99
N ARG A 102 -2.31 -14.87 24.66
CA ARG A 102 -1.48 -15.99 24.19
C ARG A 102 -2.34 -16.88 23.29
N ALA A 103 -1.86 -17.22 22.11
CA ALA A 103 -2.52 -18.18 21.23
C ALA A 103 -2.72 -19.50 22.00
N ILE A 104 -3.97 -19.85 22.32
CA ILE A 104 -4.32 -21.10 22.97
C ILE A 104 -4.31 -22.20 21.90
N LYS A 105 -3.30 -23.08 21.90
CA LYS A 105 -3.49 -24.46 21.41
C LYS A 105 -4.54 -25.10 22.33
N ARG A 106 -5.71 -25.46 21.80
CA ARG A 106 -6.72 -26.16 22.60
C ARG A 106 -6.33 -27.65 22.74
N PRO A 107 -6.66 -28.30 23.87
CA PRO A 107 -6.50 -29.73 24.06
C PRO A 107 -7.52 -30.47 23.18
N VAL A 108 -7.10 -31.58 22.59
CA VAL A 108 -7.99 -32.54 21.95
C VAL A 108 -8.60 -33.40 23.07
N GLU A 109 -9.89 -33.24 23.34
CA GLU A 109 -10.65 -34.23 24.10
C GLU A 109 -10.86 -35.46 23.21
N ALA A 110 -10.41 -36.60 23.72
CA ALA A 110 -10.50 -37.89 23.08
C ALA A 110 -11.96 -38.37 22.99
N VAL A 111 -12.40 -38.72 21.79
CA VAL A 111 -13.57 -39.59 21.60
C VAL A 111 -13.07 -41.03 21.63
N GLU A 112 -13.53 -41.79 22.62
CA GLU A 112 -13.31 -43.23 22.74
C GLU A 112 -13.85 -43.98 21.50
N PRO A 113 -13.08 -44.91 20.90
CA PRO A 113 -13.65 -45.87 19.98
C PRO A 113 -14.12 -47.12 20.75
N ALA A 114 -15.35 -47.53 20.48
CA ALA A 114 -15.87 -48.82 20.89
C ALA A 114 -15.16 -49.97 20.12
N ALA A 115 -14.84 -51.04 20.84
CA ALA A 115 -14.45 -52.35 20.31
C ALA A 115 -15.25 -53.43 21.08
N PRO A 116 -15.24 -54.74 20.72
CA PRO A 116 -14.48 -55.39 19.65
C PRO A 116 -15.26 -56.47 18.84
N ALA A 117 -14.61 -56.98 17.79
CA ALA A 117 -14.71 -58.39 17.39
C ALA A 117 -13.42 -58.83 16.68
N THR A 118 -12.73 -59.83 17.25
CA THR A 118 -11.52 -60.54 16.77
C THR A 118 -11.92 -61.87 16.09
N PRO A 119 -10.99 -62.77 15.64
CA PRO A 119 -9.60 -62.64 15.18
C PRO A 119 -9.30 -63.44 13.88
N ALA A 120 -8.07 -63.31 13.32
CA ALA A 120 -7.07 -64.40 13.21
C ALA A 120 -6.14 -64.35 11.96
N ALA A 121 -4.88 -64.75 12.23
CA ALA A 121 -3.85 -65.33 11.34
C ALA A 121 -3.14 -64.40 10.33
N GLU A 122 -1.84 -64.48 10.03
CA GLU A 122 -0.65 -65.23 10.48
C GLU A 122 0.57 -64.57 9.79
N ALA A 123 1.77 -64.67 10.35
CA ALA A 123 3.05 -64.32 9.70
C ALA A 123 3.86 -65.59 9.40
N PRO A 124 4.75 -65.59 8.38
CA PRO A 124 6.21 -65.54 8.63
C PRO A 124 7.01 -64.74 7.55
N ALA A 125 8.02 -63.92 7.87
CA ALA A 125 9.47 -64.17 8.08
C ALA A 125 10.35 -64.16 6.76
N PRO A 126 11.70 -64.08 6.80
CA PRO A 126 12.49 -62.84 6.67
C PRO A 126 13.59 -62.88 5.56
N ILE A 127 14.10 -61.74 5.07
CA ILE A 127 15.40 -61.66 4.35
C ILE A 127 16.16 -60.35 4.71
N GLU A 128 17.48 -60.49 4.80
CA GLU A 128 18.52 -59.69 5.47
C GLU A 128 18.93 -58.33 4.85
N ALA A 129 19.28 -57.43 5.78
CA ALA A 129 20.42 -56.50 5.90
C ALA A 129 21.01 -55.75 4.68
N LEU A 130 20.89 -54.41 4.74
CA LEU A 130 21.97 -53.47 4.42
C LEU A 130 22.04 -52.37 5.51
N ALA A 131 23.26 -52.04 5.93
CA ALA A 131 23.64 -51.19 7.08
C ALA A 131 23.32 -49.68 6.88
N PRO A 132 23.37 -48.85 7.94
CA PRO A 132 22.49 -47.68 8.09
C PRO A 132 23.04 -46.40 7.46
N VAL A 133 22.15 -45.63 6.82
CA VAL A 133 22.31 -44.18 6.61
C VAL A 133 21.72 -43.51 7.85
N ALA A 134 22.56 -42.75 8.57
CA ALA A 134 22.18 -42.05 9.79
C ALA A 134 20.95 -41.15 9.52
N ALA A 135 19.97 -41.31 10.40
CA ALA A 135 18.66 -40.70 10.34
C ALA A 135 18.73 -39.16 10.44
N ALA A 136 17.82 -38.54 9.70
CA ALA A 136 17.38 -37.18 9.88
C ALA A 136 17.01 -36.92 11.36
N ALA A 137 17.66 -35.92 11.96
CA ALA A 137 17.19 -35.34 13.19
C ALA A 137 16.05 -34.38 12.87
N GLU A 138 14.94 -34.60 13.57
CA GLU A 138 13.69 -33.86 13.53
C GLU A 138 13.92 -32.38 13.88
N ASP A 139 13.30 -31.51 13.08
CA ASP A 139 13.23 -30.06 13.25
C ASP A 139 12.20 -29.76 14.35
N ASP A 140 12.65 -29.74 15.60
CA ASP A 140 11.84 -29.34 16.74
C ASP A 140 11.91 -27.81 16.86
N GLY A 141 10.80 -27.17 16.49
CA GLY A 141 10.63 -25.74 16.58
C GLY A 141 10.74 -25.22 18.01
N ASP A 142 11.29 -24.01 18.11
CA ASP A 142 11.22 -23.13 19.28
C ASP A 142 12.26 -23.38 20.40
N THR A 143 13.54 -23.15 20.09
CA THR A 143 14.50 -22.61 21.07
C THR A 143 15.48 -21.64 20.37
N ILE A 144 15.36 -20.35 20.71
CA ILE A 144 16.30 -19.31 20.28
C ILE A 144 17.67 -19.57 20.94
N ARG A 145 18.61 -20.14 20.18
CA ARG A 145 20.04 -20.16 20.53
C ARG A 145 20.68 -18.80 20.16
N PRO A 146 21.66 -18.29 20.92
CA PRO A 146 22.37 -17.04 20.57
C PRO A 146 23.21 -17.18 19.27
N PHE A 147 22.63 -16.78 18.13
CA PHE A 147 23.08 -15.75 17.18
C PHE A 147 24.57 -15.59 16.75
N GLU A 148 25.40 -16.63 16.60
CA GLU A 148 26.71 -16.43 15.90
C GLU A 148 26.57 -16.25 14.37
N GLY A 149 25.54 -16.83 13.74
CA GLY A 149 25.35 -16.79 12.28
C GLY A 149 24.64 -15.53 11.76
N ILE A 150 23.70 -14.96 12.54
CA ILE A 150 22.84 -13.88 12.07
C ILE A 150 23.56 -12.53 12.06
N GLU A 151 24.44 -12.25 13.04
CA GLU A 151 25.27 -11.05 13.02
C GLU A 151 26.24 -11.06 11.82
N ARG A 152 26.82 -12.22 11.51
CA ARG A 152 27.66 -12.38 10.31
C ARG A 152 26.85 -12.20 9.03
N ALA A 153 25.64 -12.75 8.96
CA ALA A 153 24.74 -12.58 7.81
C ALA A 153 24.33 -11.11 7.64
N ARG A 154 24.02 -10.42 8.75
CA ARG A 154 23.73 -8.99 8.75
C ARG A 154 24.92 -8.17 8.25
N ALA A 155 26.12 -8.41 8.79
CA ALA A 155 27.32 -7.70 8.37
C ALA A 155 27.63 -7.91 6.87
N ALA A 156 27.39 -9.12 6.35
CA ALA A 156 27.54 -9.41 4.93
C ALA A 156 26.50 -8.66 4.08
N LEU A 157 25.24 -8.60 4.52
CA LEU A 157 24.21 -7.80 3.85
C LEU A 157 24.56 -6.30 3.90
N ASP A 158 24.98 -5.78 5.05
CA ASP A 158 25.38 -4.39 5.22
C ASP A 158 26.55 -4.00 4.29
N ALA A 159 27.50 -4.92 4.07
CA ALA A 159 28.59 -4.72 3.11
C ALA A 159 28.07 -4.62 1.67
N LEU A 160 27.10 -5.45 1.28
CA LEU A 160 26.46 -5.36 -0.04
C LEU A 160 25.66 -4.07 -0.21
N LEU A 161 24.95 -3.63 0.84
CA LEU A 161 24.21 -2.36 0.83
C LEU A 161 25.16 -1.15 0.75
N ARG A 162 26.30 -1.18 1.46
CA ARG A 162 27.36 -0.16 1.31
C ARG A 162 27.93 -0.14 -0.11
N SER A 163 28.21 -1.31 -0.67
CA SER A 163 28.67 -1.47 -2.06
C SER A 163 27.66 -0.89 -3.05
N MET A 164 26.38 -1.21 -2.88
CA MET A 164 25.27 -0.66 -3.66
C MET A 164 25.27 0.87 -3.67
N VAL A 165 25.33 1.51 -2.49
CA VAL A 165 25.35 2.98 -2.38
C VAL A 165 26.62 3.58 -2.98
N SER A 166 27.80 3.00 -2.69
CA SER A 166 29.09 3.49 -3.21
C SER A 166 29.18 3.46 -4.74
N LYS A 167 28.48 2.52 -5.37
CA LYS A 167 28.41 2.36 -6.82
C LYS A 167 27.23 3.12 -7.45
N TYR A 168 26.49 3.90 -6.66
CA TYR A 168 25.29 4.63 -7.10
C TYR A 168 24.21 3.74 -7.75
N ALA A 169 24.08 2.49 -7.29
CA ALA A 169 23.04 1.57 -7.75
C ALA A 169 21.67 1.93 -7.16
N SER A 170 20.61 1.77 -7.95
CA SER A 170 19.24 2.05 -7.50
C SER A 170 18.64 0.90 -6.69
N ASP A 171 18.94 -0.34 -7.07
CA ASP A 171 18.40 -1.55 -6.45
C ASP A 171 19.50 -2.61 -6.30
N LEU A 172 19.47 -3.38 -5.20
CA LEU A 172 20.25 -4.59 -4.95
C LEU A 172 19.27 -5.78 -4.96
N HIS A 173 19.50 -6.73 -5.85
CA HIS A 173 18.73 -7.96 -5.97
C HIS A 173 19.55 -9.14 -5.45
N LEU A 174 18.97 -9.91 -4.54
CA LEU A 174 19.54 -11.11 -3.95
C LEU A 174 18.65 -12.30 -4.28
N ARG A 175 19.24 -13.35 -4.87
CA ARG A 175 18.52 -14.54 -5.34
C ARG A 175 19.40 -15.77 -5.14
N CYS A 176 18.78 -16.91 -4.84
CA CYS A 176 19.49 -18.19 -4.74
C CYS A 176 20.23 -18.54 -6.05
N ALA A 177 21.39 -19.17 -5.90
CA ALA A 177 22.23 -19.65 -7.00
C ALA A 177 22.70 -18.55 -7.98
N GLN A 178 22.66 -17.28 -7.57
CA GLN A 178 23.21 -16.16 -8.32
C GLN A 178 24.08 -15.28 -7.42
N PRO A 179 25.13 -14.65 -7.98
CA PRO A 179 25.83 -13.59 -7.26
C PRO A 179 24.87 -12.41 -7.03
N PRO A 180 25.12 -11.55 -6.02
CA PRO A 180 24.35 -10.33 -5.82
C PRO A 180 24.33 -9.47 -7.10
N ILE A 181 23.17 -8.87 -7.40
CA ILE A 181 22.95 -8.10 -8.63
C ILE A 181 22.61 -6.66 -8.27
N LEU A 182 23.32 -5.71 -8.86
CA LEU A 182 23.00 -4.28 -8.75
C LEU A 182 22.25 -3.81 -9.99
N ARG A 183 21.31 -2.88 -9.81
CA ARG A 183 20.76 -2.10 -10.92
C ARG A 183 21.52 -0.79 -11.06
N LEU A 184 22.26 -0.63 -12.14
CA LEU A 184 23.06 0.56 -12.46
C LEU A 184 22.49 1.20 -13.73
N HIS A 185 22.07 2.46 -13.63
CA HIS A 185 21.49 3.20 -14.76
C HIS A 185 20.35 2.47 -15.52
N GLY A 186 19.61 1.60 -14.82
CA GLY A 186 18.50 0.81 -15.38
C GLY A 186 18.89 -0.61 -15.80
N GLU A 187 20.18 -0.92 -15.91
CA GLU A 187 20.70 -2.21 -16.34
C GLU A 187 21.10 -3.10 -15.16
N MET A 188 21.03 -4.42 -15.33
CA MET A 188 21.32 -5.40 -14.28
C MET A 188 22.78 -5.85 -14.35
N TYR A 189 23.53 -5.62 -13.29
CA TYR A 189 24.96 -5.91 -13.19
C TYR A 189 25.24 -6.90 -12.05
N ARG A 190 25.72 -8.09 -12.39
CA ARG A 190 26.16 -9.10 -11.40
C ARG A 190 27.48 -8.66 -10.80
N LEU A 191 27.59 -8.64 -9.47
CA LEU A 191 28.84 -8.26 -8.80
C LEU A 191 29.95 -9.28 -9.12
N PRO A 192 31.04 -8.87 -9.81
CA PRO A 192 32.13 -9.77 -10.14
C PRO A 192 32.92 -10.13 -8.89
N GLY A 193 33.34 -11.39 -8.79
CA GLY A 193 34.10 -11.91 -7.65
C GLY A 193 33.24 -12.35 -6.45
N GLU A 194 31.94 -12.07 -6.46
CA GLU A 194 31.01 -12.59 -5.46
C GLU A 194 30.57 -14.01 -5.82
N ALA A 195 30.52 -14.89 -4.82
CA ALA A 195 30.02 -16.25 -5.00
C ALA A 195 28.49 -16.26 -5.15
N PRO A 196 27.92 -17.25 -5.86
CA PRO A 196 26.49 -17.49 -5.83
C PRO A 196 25.97 -17.68 -4.40
N LEU A 197 24.85 -17.04 -4.07
CA LEU A 197 24.23 -17.12 -2.75
C LEU A 197 23.52 -18.47 -2.57
N ASP A 198 23.82 -19.18 -1.48
CA ASP A 198 23.05 -20.34 -1.06
C ASP A 198 21.76 -19.93 -0.35
N ALA A 199 20.77 -20.83 -0.36
CA ALA A 199 19.44 -20.52 0.17
C ALA A 199 19.43 -20.25 1.68
N ALA A 200 20.28 -20.92 2.46
CA ALA A 200 20.34 -20.78 3.90
C ALA A 200 20.99 -19.44 4.30
N ALA A 201 22.11 -19.09 3.66
CA ALA A 201 22.77 -17.81 3.86
C ALA A 201 21.88 -16.64 3.43
N LEU A 202 21.17 -16.77 2.31
CA LEU A 202 20.25 -15.73 1.85
C LEU A 202 19.06 -15.56 2.80
N ASP A 203 18.44 -16.64 3.28
CA ASP A 203 17.38 -16.57 4.28
C ASP A 203 17.87 -15.87 5.56
N ALA A 204 19.07 -16.24 6.02
CA ALA A 204 19.70 -15.62 7.19
C ALA A 204 19.96 -14.12 6.98
N MET A 205 20.50 -13.72 5.83
CA MET A 205 20.72 -12.31 5.46
C MET A 205 19.41 -11.53 5.51
N VAL A 206 18.38 -12.01 4.80
CA VAL A 206 17.10 -11.32 4.66
C VAL A 206 16.37 -11.22 6.00
N ARG A 207 16.36 -12.28 6.81
CA ARG A 207 15.73 -12.28 8.13
C ARG A 207 16.48 -11.45 9.15
N SER A 208 17.80 -11.27 9.00
CA SER A 208 18.63 -10.52 9.95
C SER A 208 18.20 -9.06 10.11
N VAL A 209 17.64 -8.47 9.04
CA VAL A 209 17.20 -7.06 8.99
C VAL A 209 15.68 -6.90 8.99
N MET A 210 14.94 -8.01 8.99
CA MET A 210 13.49 -8.03 8.94
C MET A 210 12.87 -7.77 10.33
N PRO A 211 11.98 -6.79 10.48
CA PRO A 211 11.24 -6.57 11.73
C PRO A 211 10.37 -7.78 12.11
N GLU A 212 10.10 -7.96 13.41
CA GLU A 212 9.37 -9.12 13.92
C GLU A 212 7.98 -9.31 13.27
N ARG A 213 7.23 -8.22 13.07
CA ARG A 213 5.95 -8.24 12.33
C ARG A 213 6.12 -8.81 10.93
N ASN A 214 7.12 -8.33 10.20
CA ASN A 214 7.42 -8.76 8.85
C ASN A 214 7.95 -10.20 8.80
N ARG A 215 8.66 -10.67 9.84
CA ARG A 215 9.06 -12.09 9.96
C ARG A 215 7.86 -13.01 10.02
N ARG A 216 6.84 -12.66 10.82
CA ARG A 216 5.58 -13.40 10.89
C ARG A 216 4.82 -13.35 9.57
N GLN A 217 4.74 -12.17 8.96
CA GLN A 217 4.13 -12.01 7.64
C GLN A 217 4.84 -12.87 6.59
N TYR A 218 6.16 -12.78 6.47
CA TYR A 218 6.97 -13.57 5.54
C TYR A 218 6.80 -15.08 5.75
N ALA A 219 6.72 -15.53 7.01
CA ALA A 219 6.45 -16.93 7.31
C ALA A 219 5.07 -17.39 6.82
N ALA A 220 4.05 -16.52 6.88
CA ALA A 220 2.67 -16.83 6.52
C ALA A 220 2.36 -16.64 5.02
N SER A 221 2.78 -15.52 4.42
CA SER A 221 2.45 -15.14 3.03
C SER A 221 3.58 -15.37 2.03
N HIS A 222 4.79 -15.65 2.52
CA HIS A 222 6.00 -15.76 1.69
C HIS A 222 6.39 -14.48 0.94
N ASP A 223 5.84 -13.33 1.37
CA ASP A 223 6.08 -12.01 0.79
C ASP A 223 5.91 -10.93 1.88
N THR A 224 6.84 -9.99 1.98
CA THR A 224 6.73 -8.85 2.89
C THR A 224 7.55 -7.64 2.42
N ASP A 225 7.01 -6.44 2.67
CA ASP A 225 7.69 -5.16 2.46
C ASP A 225 8.03 -4.51 3.81
N TYR A 226 9.27 -4.03 3.96
CA TYR A 226 9.71 -3.27 5.12
C TYR A 226 10.79 -2.24 4.77
N ALA A 227 11.10 -1.36 5.72
CA ALA A 227 12.23 -0.45 5.61
C ALA A 227 13.38 -0.92 6.52
N TYR A 228 14.61 -0.75 6.04
CA TYR A 228 15.83 -0.99 6.81
C TYR A 228 16.72 0.25 6.78
N GLU A 229 17.23 0.66 7.94
CA GLU A 229 18.15 1.79 8.04
C GLU A 229 19.54 1.27 8.42
N LEU A 230 20.54 1.64 7.61
CA LEU A 230 21.94 1.34 7.87
C LEU A 230 22.66 2.63 8.28
N PRO A 231 23.04 2.77 9.56
CA PRO A 231 23.68 3.99 10.07
C PRO A 231 24.90 4.41 9.25
N GLY A 232 24.92 5.70 8.89
CA GLY A 232 25.99 6.31 8.08
C GLY A 232 25.99 5.94 6.60
N VAL A 233 25.02 5.16 6.12
CA VAL A 233 24.92 4.76 4.71
C VAL A 233 23.63 5.28 4.08
N GLY A 234 22.49 4.98 4.69
CA GLY A 234 21.20 5.38 4.17
C GLY A 234 20.09 4.43 4.58
N ARG A 235 18.90 4.71 4.05
CA ARG A 235 17.70 3.90 4.26
C ARG A 235 17.40 3.08 3.02
N PHE A 236 16.77 1.93 3.20
CA PHE A 236 16.43 1.01 2.14
C PHE A 236 15.00 0.53 2.29
N ARG A 237 14.26 0.44 1.18
CA ARG A 237 13.03 -0.34 1.12
C ARG A 237 13.41 -1.76 0.70
N ALA A 238 13.02 -2.73 1.50
CA ALA A 238 13.23 -4.15 1.23
C ALA A 238 11.90 -4.80 0.88
N ASN A 239 11.86 -5.51 -0.25
CA ASN A 239 10.84 -6.52 -0.53
C ASN A 239 11.50 -7.89 -0.38
N ALA A 240 11.01 -8.70 0.55
CA ALA A 240 11.47 -10.07 0.77
C ALA A 240 10.38 -11.04 0.34
N LEU A 241 10.74 -11.98 -0.52
CA LEU A 241 9.82 -12.92 -1.15
C LEU A 241 10.39 -14.35 -1.17
N ARG A 242 9.55 -15.33 -1.52
CA ARG A 242 10.00 -16.66 -1.96
C ARG A 242 9.74 -16.83 -3.44
N GLU A 243 10.69 -17.41 -4.13
CA GLU A 243 10.56 -17.82 -5.53
C GLU A 243 10.89 -19.31 -5.71
N ARG A 244 10.87 -19.79 -6.95
CA ARG A 244 11.10 -21.20 -7.29
C ARG A 244 12.40 -21.79 -6.72
N LEU A 245 13.45 -20.98 -6.58
CA LEU A 245 14.77 -21.42 -6.08
C LEU A 245 14.97 -21.18 -4.58
N GLY A 246 13.96 -20.65 -3.88
CA GLY A 246 14.02 -20.34 -2.45
C GLY A 246 13.84 -18.85 -2.16
N PRO A 247 14.40 -18.35 -1.04
CA PRO A 247 14.30 -16.94 -0.66
C PRO A 247 14.87 -16.00 -1.72
N ALA A 248 14.28 -14.82 -1.84
CA ALA A 248 14.82 -13.72 -2.61
C ALA A 248 14.51 -12.38 -1.91
N ALA A 249 15.30 -11.36 -2.20
CA ALA A 249 15.02 -10.02 -1.72
C ALA A 249 15.48 -8.96 -2.72
N VAL A 250 14.78 -7.84 -2.73
CA VAL A 250 15.15 -6.63 -3.47
C VAL A 250 15.21 -5.47 -2.49
N PHE A 251 16.38 -4.83 -2.40
CA PHE A 251 16.60 -3.63 -1.61
C PHE A 251 16.71 -2.43 -2.55
N ARG A 252 15.89 -1.41 -2.34
CA ARG A 252 15.98 -0.13 -3.04
C ARG A 252 16.57 0.91 -2.10
N HIS A 253 17.61 1.62 -2.56
CA HIS A 253 18.19 2.72 -1.79
C HIS A 253 17.24 3.92 -1.80
N ILE A 254 17.00 4.45 -0.61
CA ILE A 254 16.17 5.63 -0.36
C ILE A 254 17.13 6.80 -0.10
N PRO A 255 17.24 7.79 -1.00
CA PRO A 255 18.18 8.90 -0.86
C PRO A 255 17.94 9.71 0.42
N ALA A 256 19.02 10.05 1.12
CA ALA A 256 18.95 10.85 2.35
C ALA A 256 18.71 12.35 2.12
N SER A 257 19.05 12.88 0.94
CA SER A 257 18.97 14.31 0.65
C SER A 257 17.70 14.69 -0.10
N VAL A 258 16.94 15.63 0.45
CA VAL A 258 15.79 16.24 -0.22
C VAL A 258 16.27 17.15 -1.35
N VAL A 259 15.72 16.96 -2.55
CA VAL A 259 15.91 17.88 -3.69
C VAL A 259 14.94 19.04 -3.53
N THR A 260 15.41 20.29 -3.55
CA THR A 260 14.53 21.44 -3.31
C THR A 260 13.59 21.74 -4.49
N VAL A 261 12.54 22.51 -4.23
CA VAL A 261 11.60 22.97 -5.28
C VAL A 261 12.30 23.78 -6.38
N GLU A 262 13.34 24.55 -6.03
CA GLU A 262 14.16 25.32 -6.98
C GLU A 262 14.97 24.39 -7.88
N GLN A 263 15.66 23.40 -7.29
CA GLN A 263 16.48 22.45 -8.01
C GLN A 263 15.65 21.59 -8.98
N MET A 264 14.40 21.30 -8.62
CA MET A 264 13.46 20.55 -9.47
C MET A 264 12.75 21.40 -10.53
N GLY A 265 12.96 22.71 -10.55
CA GLY A 265 12.27 23.63 -11.44
C GLY A 265 10.76 23.65 -11.23
N ILE A 266 10.28 23.51 -9.99
CA ILE A 266 8.86 23.67 -9.67
C ILE A 266 8.51 25.15 -9.76
N SER A 267 7.47 25.48 -10.53
CA SER A 267 7.11 26.87 -10.81
C SER A 267 6.67 27.63 -9.54
N PRO A 268 6.85 28.98 -9.49
CA PRO A 268 6.42 29.78 -8.35
C PRO A 268 4.91 29.64 -8.03
N GLU A 269 4.08 29.42 -9.04
CA GLU A 269 2.64 29.21 -8.90
C GLU A 269 2.33 27.93 -8.12
N VAL A 270 3.06 26.85 -8.38
CA VAL A 270 2.95 25.60 -7.61
C VAL A 270 3.53 25.78 -6.22
N GLN A 271 4.66 26.48 -6.06
CA GLN A 271 5.25 26.74 -4.75
C GLN A 271 4.33 27.54 -3.82
N ARG A 272 3.53 28.46 -4.37
CA ARG A 272 2.52 29.22 -3.60
C ARG A 272 1.46 28.33 -2.95
N LEU A 273 1.24 27.10 -3.42
CA LEU A 273 0.33 26.16 -2.78
C LEU A 273 0.76 25.80 -1.35
N CYS A 274 2.07 25.83 -1.06
CA CYS A 274 2.62 25.60 0.28
C CYS A 274 2.29 26.73 1.28
N GLN A 275 1.78 27.87 0.81
CA GLN A 275 1.41 29.01 1.65
C GLN A 275 -0.08 28.99 2.04
N LEU A 276 -0.87 28.09 1.43
CA LEU A 276 -2.29 27.97 1.73
C LEU A 276 -2.49 27.51 3.18
N THR A 277 -3.55 28.00 3.82
CA THR A 277 -3.95 27.54 5.15
C THR A 277 -4.78 26.26 5.09
N LYS A 278 -5.56 26.09 4.01
CA LYS A 278 -6.39 24.90 3.81
C LYS A 278 -6.66 24.54 2.36
N GLY A 279 -7.03 23.28 2.16
CA GLY A 279 -7.49 22.71 0.90
C GLY A 279 -6.71 21.46 0.50
N LEU A 280 -7.07 20.89 -0.64
CA LEU A 280 -6.51 19.64 -1.14
C LEU A 280 -5.58 19.90 -2.33
N VAL A 281 -4.33 19.45 -2.22
CA VAL A 281 -3.32 19.51 -3.29
C VAL A 281 -2.92 18.08 -3.64
N LEU A 282 -3.06 17.72 -4.92
CA LEU A 282 -2.82 16.36 -5.40
C LEU A 282 -1.62 16.32 -6.32
N VAL A 283 -0.70 15.40 -6.09
CA VAL A 283 0.38 15.06 -7.02
C VAL A 283 0.10 13.68 -7.60
N THR A 284 -0.07 13.58 -8.91
CA THR A 284 -0.55 12.36 -9.57
C THR A 284 0.37 11.90 -10.68
N GLY A 285 0.20 10.66 -11.11
CA GLY A 285 0.96 10.04 -12.18
C GLY A 285 1.28 8.57 -11.90
N PRO A 286 1.82 7.85 -12.88
CA PRO A 286 2.14 6.44 -12.73
C PRO A 286 3.21 6.18 -11.66
N THR A 287 3.40 4.92 -11.31
CA THR A 287 4.51 4.51 -10.44
C THR A 287 5.85 4.94 -11.04
N GLY A 288 6.73 5.52 -10.21
CA GLY A 288 8.03 6.00 -10.67
C GLY A 288 8.01 7.34 -11.40
N SER A 289 6.90 8.09 -11.41
CA SER A 289 6.84 9.44 -11.99
C SER A 289 7.45 10.54 -11.08
N GLY A 290 7.96 10.18 -9.90
CA GLY A 290 8.59 11.10 -8.94
C GLY A 290 7.61 11.77 -7.96
N LYS A 291 6.46 11.16 -7.65
CA LYS A 291 5.39 11.81 -6.83
C LYS A 291 5.89 12.14 -5.43
N SER A 292 6.46 11.14 -4.77
CA SER A 292 7.06 11.28 -3.46
C SER A 292 8.19 12.32 -3.46
N THR A 293 8.97 12.42 -4.55
CA THR A 293 10.04 13.44 -4.67
C THR A 293 9.46 14.85 -4.76
N THR A 294 8.43 15.06 -5.58
CA THR A 294 7.73 16.36 -5.67
C THR A 294 7.11 16.74 -4.33
N LEU A 295 6.38 15.84 -3.68
CA LEU A 295 5.78 16.09 -2.37
C LEU A 295 6.83 16.36 -1.29
N CYS A 296 7.91 15.57 -1.25
CA CYS A 296 9.01 15.78 -0.32
C CYS A 296 9.58 17.20 -0.44
N ALA A 297 9.79 17.71 -1.65
CA ALA A 297 10.28 19.08 -1.81
C ALA A 297 9.27 20.16 -1.40
N LEU A 298 7.98 19.94 -1.66
CA LEU A 298 6.93 20.85 -1.22
C LEU A 298 6.83 20.88 0.32
N ILE A 299 6.93 19.73 0.98
CA ILE A 299 6.97 19.63 2.44
C ILE A 299 8.27 20.23 3.00
N ASP A 300 9.40 20.08 2.32
CA ASP A 300 10.64 20.75 2.72
C ASP A 300 10.55 22.28 2.61
N LEU A 301 9.90 22.78 1.54
CA LEU A 301 9.59 24.21 1.40
C LEU A 301 8.71 24.71 2.56
N VAL A 302 7.67 23.96 2.92
CA VAL A 302 6.84 24.25 4.12
C VAL A 302 7.73 24.30 5.36
N ASN A 303 8.50 23.25 5.62
CA ASN A 303 9.32 23.09 6.82
C ASN A 303 10.38 24.20 7.00
N ARG A 304 10.87 24.81 5.92
CA ARG A 304 11.82 25.94 5.98
C ARG A 304 11.16 27.32 5.99
N SER A 305 9.88 27.43 5.61
CA SER A 305 9.18 28.71 5.42
C SER A 305 8.07 28.99 6.43
N ARG A 306 7.51 27.96 7.08
CA ARG A 306 6.40 28.03 8.03
C ARG A 306 6.82 27.51 9.42
N THR A 307 5.96 27.66 10.42
CA THR A 307 6.19 27.20 11.81
C THR A 307 5.05 26.29 12.27
N ASP A 308 4.60 25.44 11.34
CA ASP A 308 3.40 24.62 11.46
C ASP A 308 3.71 23.21 11.96
N HIS A 309 2.68 22.47 12.36
CA HIS A 309 2.75 21.03 12.57
C HIS A 309 2.38 20.28 11.28
N VAL A 310 3.34 19.52 10.76
CA VAL A 310 3.19 18.67 9.57
C VAL A 310 3.16 17.20 9.97
N ILE A 311 2.09 16.51 9.61
CA ILE A 311 1.96 15.07 9.78
C ILE A 311 2.04 14.38 8.42
N THR A 312 2.94 13.41 8.25
CA THR A 312 2.98 12.55 7.06
C THR A 312 2.54 11.14 7.40
N ILE A 313 1.74 10.53 6.53
CA ILE A 313 1.28 9.15 6.63
C ILE A 313 1.70 8.45 5.34
N GLU A 314 2.60 7.47 5.43
CA GLU A 314 3.30 6.90 4.27
C GLU A 314 3.42 5.37 4.36
N ASP A 315 3.62 4.70 3.22
CA ASP A 315 3.77 3.23 3.14
C ASP A 315 4.76 2.79 2.02
N PRO A 316 6.06 2.64 2.33
CA PRO A 316 6.75 3.08 3.55
C PRO A 316 7.09 4.58 3.50
N ILE A 317 7.71 5.11 4.56
CA ILE A 317 8.28 6.47 4.52
C ILE A 317 9.43 6.50 3.50
N GLU A 318 9.30 7.34 2.48
CA GLU A 318 10.27 7.46 1.37
C GLU A 318 11.30 8.56 1.60
N PHE A 319 11.01 9.58 2.41
CA PHE A 319 11.99 10.62 2.72
C PHE A 319 11.87 11.00 4.19
N VAL A 320 13.02 11.14 4.87
CA VAL A 320 13.03 11.57 6.27
C VAL A 320 13.20 13.08 6.31
N HIS A 321 12.23 13.77 6.90
CA HIS A 321 12.24 15.21 7.09
C HIS A 321 12.81 15.55 8.46
N ALA A 322 14.05 16.04 8.50
CA ALA A 322 14.57 16.66 9.71
C ALA A 322 13.74 17.92 10.04
N ALA A 323 13.37 18.08 11.31
CA ALA A 323 12.68 19.26 11.77
C ALA A 323 13.54 20.51 11.53
N LYS A 324 12.94 21.55 10.94
CA LYS A 324 13.57 22.86 10.73
C LYS A 324 12.78 23.90 11.52
N LYS A 325 11.81 24.57 10.88
CA LYS A 325 10.90 25.50 11.56
C LYS A 325 9.56 24.85 11.93
N CYS A 326 9.15 23.82 11.18
CA CYS A 326 7.96 23.03 11.49
C CYS A 326 8.26 21.90 12.48
N VAL A 327 7.23 21.49 13.20
CA VAL A 327 7.19 20.18 13.87
C VAL A 327 6.83 19.14 12.81
N ILE A 328 7.63 18.08 12.68
CA ILE A 328 7.42 17.02 11.69
C ILE A 328 7.12 15.71 12.42
N THR A 329 5.96 15.12 12.12
CA THR A 329 5.55 13.80 12.60
C THR A 329 5.36 12.87 11.40
N GLN A 330 6.21 11.84 11.26
CA GLN A 330 6.12 10.89 10.14
C GLN A 330 5.65 9.50 10.62
N ARG A 331 4.53 9.03 10.08
CA ARG A 331 3.89 7.77 10.47
C ARG A 331 3.93 6.80 9.29
N GLN A 332 4.58 5.65 9.49
CA GLN A 332 4.61 4.59 8.51
C GLN A 332 3.48 3.59 8.78
N VAL A 333 2.68 3.29 7.76
CA VAL A 333 1.65 2.25 7.82
C VAL A 333 2.30 0.88 8.05
N GLY A 334 1.69 0.09 8.92
CA GLY A 334 2.21 -1.19 9.38
C GLY A 334 3.35 -1.11 10.41
N VAL A 335 3.84 0.07 10.76
CA VAL A 335 4.90 0.24 11.78
C VAL A 335 4.44 1.17 12.91
N HIS A 336 3.99 2.37 12.57
CA HIS A 336 3.52 3.39 13.54
C HIS A 336 1.99 3.49 13.60
N THR A 337 1.28 2.83 12.69
CA THR A 337 -0.18 2.85 12.53
C THR A 337 -0.61 1.67 11.67
N ASP A 338 -1.82 1.14 11.86
CA ASP A 338 -2.27 -0.06 11.14
C ASP A 338 -2.69 0.23 9.69
N SER A 339 -3.27 1.41 9.44
CA SER A 339 -3.76 1.82 8.12
C SER A 339 -3.69 3.33 7.91
N PHE A 340 -3.81 3.76 6.65
CA PHE A 340 -3.95 5.18 6.28
C PHE A 340 -5.17 5.81 6.95
N LYS A 341 -6.32 5.13 6.92
CA LYS A 341 -7.57 5.57 7.56
C LYS A 341 -7.39 5.83 9.05
N THR A 342 -6.83 4.87 9.79
CA THR A 342 -6.63 5.00 11.24
C THR A 342 -5.69 6.15 11.56
N ALA A 343 -4.59 6.25 10.82
CA ALA A 343 -3.61 7.32 10.98
C ALA A 343 -4.22 8.70 10.70
N LEU A 344 -4.99 8.83 9.62
CA LEU A 344 -5.58 10.10 9.20
C LEU A 344 -6.65 10.57 10.21
N ARG A 345 -7.46 9.65 10.76
CA ARG A 345 -8.41 9.99 11.84
C ARG A 345 -7.72 10.40 13.13
N ALA A 346 -6.60 9.76 13.47
CA ALA A 346 -5.82 10.10 14.64
C ALA A 346 -5.16 11.48 14.48
N ALA A 347 -4.59 11.74 13.29
CA ALA A 347 -3.95 13.00 12.94
C ALA A 347 -4.83 14.22 13.23
N LEU A 348 -6.16 14.15 13.00
CA LEU A 348 -7.09 15.25 13.30
C LEU A 348 -7.16 15.66 14.78
N ARG A 349 -6.60 14.86 15.70
CA ARG A 349 -6.53 15.16 17.15
C ARG A 349 -5.10 15.42 17.61
N GLU A 350 -4.15 15.47 16.68
CA GLU A 350 -2.74 15.70 16.92
C GLU A 350 -2.36 17.17 16.64
N ASP A 351 -3.36 18.07 16.55
CA ASP A 351 -3.20 19.50 16.23
C ASP A 351 -2.34 19.76 14.96
N PRO A 352 -2.66 19.15 13.80
CA PRO A 352 -1.91 19.40 12.57
C PRO A 352 -2.39 20.68 11.89
N ASP A 353 -1.48 21.36 11.19
CA ASP A 353 -1.85 22.36 10.18
C ASP A 353 -1.87 21.72 8.79
N ILE A 354 -0.93 20.80 8.55
CA ILE A 354 -0.66 20.20 7.24
C ILE A 354 -0.61 18.67 7.38
N ILE A 355 -1.32 17.97 6.50
CA ILE A 355 -1.31 16.51 6.46
C ILE A 355 -0.90 16.03 5.07
N LEU A 356 0.12 15.19 5.00
CA LEU A 356 0.47 14.44 3.79
C LEU A 356 -0.06 13.01 3.91
N VAL A 357 -0.89 12.61 2.94
CA VAL A 357 -1.36 11.24 2.78
C VAL A 357 -0.65 10.63 1.58
N GLY A 358 0.20 9.64 1.85
CA GLY A 358 1.09 9.03 0.86
C GLY A 358 0.34 8.54 -0.38
N GLU A 359 -0.84 7.96 -0.22
CA GLU A 359 -1.71 7.58 -1.34
C GLU A 359 -3.20 7.58 -0.94
N LEU A 360 -4.05 8.06 -1.84
CA LEU A 360 -5.50 8.06 -1.69
C LEU A 360 -6.11 6.91 -2.51
N ARG A 361 -6.04 5.69 -1.95
CA ARG A 361 -6.50 4.45 -2.63
C ARG A 361 -7.95 4.10 -2.39
N ASP A 362 -8.38 4.13 -1.14
CA ASP A 362 -9.68 3.65 -0.70
C ASP A 362 -10.65 4.82 -0.46
N LEU A 363 -11.94 4.51 -0.61
CA LEU A 363 -13.03 5.48 -0.49
C LEU A 363 -13.00 6.22 0.85
N GLU A 364 -12.73 5.51 1.95
CA GLU A 364 -12.76 6.09 3.28
C GLU A 364 -11.61 7.09 3.49
N THR A 365 -10.40 6.74 3.07
CA THR A 365 -9.23 7.64 3.10
C THR A 365 -9.47 8.88 2.24
N VAL A 366 -10.04 8.71 1.03
CA VAL A 366 -10.41 9.84 0.15
C VAL A 366 -11.46 10.74 0.82
N SER A 367 -12.51 10.16 1.41
CA SER A 367 -13.58 10.90 2.09
C SER A 367 -13.01 11.75 3.23
N ILE A 368 -12.20 11.15 4.10
CA ILE A 368 -11.60 11.85 5.23
C ILE A 368 -10.67 12.95 4.74
N ALA A 369 -9.87 12.72 3.69
CA ALA A 369 -8.98 13.73 3.13
C ALA A 369 -9.74 14.96 2.59
N ILE A 370 -10.86 14.75 1.87
CA ILE A 370 -11.72 15.83 1.37
C ILE A 370 -12.35 16.60 2.55
N GLU A 371 -12.91 15.89 3.53
CA GLU A 371 -13.50 16.50 4.74
C GLU A 371 -12.45 17.33 5.53
N THR A 372 -11.24 16.80 5.65
CA THR A 372 -10.12 17.44 6.36
C THR A 372 -9.68 18.72 5.65
N ALA A 373 -9.59 18.67 4.32
CA ALA A 373 -9.28 19.81 3.48
C ALA A 373 -10.36 20.91 3.53
N GLU A 374 -11.63 20.52 3.65
CA GLU A 374 -12.76 21.44 3.78
C GLU A 374 -12.77 22.14 5.15
N THR A 375 -12.51 21.36 6.21
CA THR A 375 -12.67 21.76 7.62
C THR A 375 -11.54 22.62 8.19
N GLY A 376 -10.43 22.80 7.48
CA GLY A 376 -9.42 23.79 7.91
C GLY A 376 -7.97 23.45 7.63
N HIS A 377 -7.66 22.27 7.12
CA HIS A 377 -6.28 21.79 6.99
C HIS A 377 -5.80 21.84 5.54
N LEU A 378 -4.49 21.99 5.34
CA LEU A 378 -3.89 21.80 4.03
C LEU A 378 -3.49 20.32 3.89
N VAL A 379 -4.12 19.64 2.94
CA VAL A 379 -3.90 18.21 2.69
C VAL A 379 -3.14 18.03 1.39
N PHE A 380 -2.02 17.31 1.45
CA PHE A 380 -1.30 16.81 0.29
C PHE A 380 -1.62 15.32 0.10
N GLY A 381 -1.87 14.92 -1.15
CA GLY A 381 -2.18 13.51 -1.46
C GLY A 381 -1.58 13.07 -2.79
N THR A 382 -1.48 11.74 -2.98
CA THR A 382 -1.16 11.17 -4.30
C THR A 382 -2.23 10.24 -4.83
N LEU A 383 -2.35 10.22 -6.15
CA LEU A 383 -3.12 9.23 -6.91
C LEU A 383 -2.30 8.76 -8.13
N HIS A 384 -2.76 7.71 -8.79
CA HIS A 384 -2.09 7.10 -9.95
C HIS A 384 -2.65 7.52 -11.32
N THR A 385 -3.50 8.54 -11.35
CA THR A 385 -4.09 9.12 -12.57
C THR A 385 -3.06 9.92 -13.38
N SER A 386 -3.25 9.98 -14.70
CA SER A 386 -2.28 10.60 -15.62
C SER A 386 -2.60 12.04 -16.00
N THR A 387 -3.82 12.52 -15.74
CA THR A 387 -4.23 13.91 -16.03
C THR A 387 -5.02 14.52 -14.87
N ALA A 388 -5.10 15.85 -14.86
CA ALA A 388 -5.83 16.59 -13.85
C ALA A 388 -7.33 16.32 -13.92
N ALA A 389 -7.91 16.29 -15.12
CA ALA A 389 -9.33 15.96 -15.31
C ALA A 389 -9.65 14.53 -14.85
N SER A 390 -8.87 13.53 -15.27
CA SER A 390 -9.10 12.14 -14.85
C SER A 390 -8.87 11.92 -13.35
N THR A 391 -8.03 12.74 -12.71
CA THR A 391 -7.88 12.76 -11.24
C THR A 391 -9.18 13.15 -10.56
N VAL A 392 -9.84 14.21 -11.03
CA VAL A 392 -11.12 14.66 -10.49
C VAL A 392 -12.18 13.57 -10.67
N ASP A 393 -12.31 13.01 -11.87
CA ASP A 393 -13.26 11.93 -12.16
C ASP A 393 -13.00 10.72 -11.27
N ARG A 394 -11.74 10.27 -11.16
CA ARG A 394 -11.36 9.13 -10.33
C ARG A 394 -11.70 9.31 -8.85
N ILE A 395 -11.61 10.52 -8.32
CA ILE A 395 -12.01 10.79 -6.93
C ILE A 395 -13.52 10.62 -6.77
N ILE A 396 -14.31 11.16 -7.70
CA ILE A 396 -15.77 11.12 -7.66
C ILE A 396 -16.29 9.70 -7.88
N ASP A 397 -15.73 8.97 -8.86
CA ASP A 397 -16.20 7.66 -9.30
C ASP A 397 -15.98 6.55 -8.27
N GLN A 398 -15.14 6.78 -7.27
CA GLN A 398 -15.00 5.87 -6.12
C GLN A 398 -16.25 5.84 -5.25
N PHE A 399 -17.08 6.89 -5.28
CA PHE A 399 -18.27 6.99 -4.45
C PHE A 399 -19.50 6.40 -5.16
N PRO A 400 -20.42 5.76 -4.40
CA PRO A 400 -21.73 5.38 -4.88
C PRO A 400 -22.47 6.54 -5.56
N ALA A 401 -23.24 6.25 -6.61
CA ALA A 401 -23.87 7.24 -7.48
C ALA A 401 -24.74 8.26 -6.72
N ASP A 402 -25.40 7.85 -5.64
CA ASP A 402 -26.22 8.69 -4.77
C ASP A 402 -25.40 9.72 -3.98
N ARG A 403 -24.09 9.49 -3.77
CA ARG A 403 -23.18 10.39 -3.05
C ARG A 403 -22.33 11.26 -3.97
N GLN A 404 -22.18 10.90 -5.24
CA GLN A 404 -21.29 11.62 -6.17
C GLN A 404 -21.61 13.11 -6.30
N ALA A 405 -22.89 13.49 -6.28
CA ALA A 405 -23.28 14.90 -6.33
C ALA A 405 -22.77 15.71 -5.13
N GLN A 406 -22.85 15.15 -3.93
CA GLN A 406 -22.32 15.76 -2.71
C GLN A 406 -20.80 15.86 -2.78
N ILE A 407 -20.12 14.80 -3.22
CA ILE A 407 -18.66 14.77 -3.34
C ILE A 407 -18.16 15.79 -4.36
N ARG A 408 -18.87 15.99 -5.49
CA ARG A 408 -18.53 17.06 -6.44
C ARG A 408 -18.56 18.44 -5.80
N VAL A 409 -19.56 18.72 -4.96
CA VAL A 409 -19.65 19.99 -4.25
C VAL A 409 -18.48 20.16 -3.28
N MET A 410 -18.19 19.15 -2.46
CA MET A 410 -17.10 19.18 -1.49
C MET A 410 -15.72 19.26 -2.15
N LEU A 411 -15.52 18.54 -3.26
CA LEU A 411 -14.26 18.58 -4.00
C LEU A 411 -14.09 19.94 -4.69
N ALA A 412 -15.15 20.53 -5.23
CA ALA A 412 -15.11 21.85 -5.85
C ALA A 412 -14.73 22.98 -4.88
N SER A 413 -15.05 22.84 -3.59
CA SER A 413 -14.70 23.81 -2.54
C SER A 413 -13.32 23.56 -1.92
N SER A 414 -12.93 22.30 -1.77
CA SER A 414 -11.69 21.90 -1.09
C SER A 414 -10.47 21.83 -2.02
N LEU A 415 -10.62 21.40 -3.28
CA LEU A 415 -9.50 21.22 -4.21
C LEU A 415 -8.80 22.55 -4.51
N ARG A 416 -7.46 22.55 -4.49
CA ARG A 416 -6.63 23.72 -4.78
C ARG A 416 -5.78 23.52 -6.02
N ALA A 417 -5.24 22.32 -6.22
CA ALA A 417 -4.48 22.00 -7.41
C ALA A 417 -4.38 20.50 -7.65
N VAL A 418 -4.16 20.14 -8.92
CA VAL A 418 -3.71 18.81 -9.35
C VAL A 418 -2.47 18.96 -10.20
N ILE A 419 -1.40 18.28 -9.82
CA ILE A 419 -0.10 18.27 -10.50
C ILE A 419 0.13 16.85 -11.03
N SER A 420 -0.21 16.62 -12.29
CA SER A 420 -0.03 15.32 -12.94
C SER A 420 1.32 15.28 -13.62
N GLN A 421 2.14 14.27 -13.33
CA GLN A 421 3.53 14.27 -13.78
C GLN A 421 3.97 12.95 -14.42
N THR A 422 4.90 13.09 -15.34
CA THR A 422 5.63 11.99 -15.99
C THR A 422 7.11 12.33 -16.09
N LEU A 423 7.98 11.33 -16.03
CA LEU A 423 9.43 11.53 -16.17
C LEU A 423 9.87 11.28 -17.61
N CYS A 424 10.57 12.26 -18.16
CA CYS A 424 11.21 12.21 -19.46
C CYS A 424 12.72 11.96 -19.30
N LYS A 425 13.31 11.24 -20.26
CA LYS A 425 14.78 11.16 -20.37
C LYS A 425 15.34 12.54 -20.74
N LYS A 426 16.32 13.01 -19.96
CA LYS A 426 16.96 14.31 -20.19
C LYS A 426 18.12 14.15 -21.19
N LEU A 427 18.28 15.13 -22.09
CA LEU A 427 19.50 15.29 -22.89
C LEU A 427 20.70 15.51 -21.97
N GLY A 428 21.80 14.80 -22.21
CA GLY A 428 22.98 14.81 -21.33
C GLY A 428 22.85 13.90 -20.10
N GLY A 429 21.80 13.08 -20.00
CA GLY A 429 21.63 12.07 -18.96
C GLY A 429 20.74 12.50 -17.79
N GLY A 430 20.22 11.50 -17.08
CA GLY A 430 19.25 11.72 -16.00
C GLY A 430 17.80 11.85 -16.51
N ARG A 431 16.93 12.42 -15.67
CA ARG A 431 15.49 12.54 -15.93
C ARG A 431 14.99 13.93 -15.53
N VAL A 432 13.96 14.40 -16.20
CA VAL A 432 13.24 15.64 -15.89
C VAL A 432 11.74 15.37 -15.89
N ALA A 433 10.99 16.03 -15.01
CA ALA A 433 9.54 15.84 -14.92
C ALA A 433 8.81 16.84 -15.84
N ALA A 434 7.97 16.32 -16.74
CA ALA A 434 6.92 17.10 -17.38
C ALA A 434 5.70 17.11 -16.45
N ARG A 435 5.18 18.31 -16.15
CA ARG A 435 4.13 18.52 -15.14
C ARG A 435 2.95 19.24 -15.77
N GLU A 436 1.84 18.53 -15.90
CA GLU A 436 0.53 19.13 -16.10
C GLU A 436 0.04 19.73 -14.78
N VAL A 437 -0.34 21.01 -14.80
CA VAL A 437 -0.70 21.76 -13.60
C VAL A 437 -2.10 22.36 -13.78
N LEU A 438 -3.06 21.85 -13.01
CA LEU A 438 -4.37 22.44 -12.83
C LEU A 438 -4.39 23.21 -11.50
N LEU A 439 -4.76 24.49 -11.55
CA LEU A 439 -5.06 25.29 -10.36
C LEU A 439 -6.58 25.50 -10.27
N THR A 440 -7.17 25.32 -9.10
CA THR A 440 -8.62 25.42 -8.95
C THR A 440 -9.06 26.89 -8.89
N THR A 441 -9.55 27.41 -10.01
CA THR A 441 -10.21 28.73 -10.10
C THR A 441 -11.72 28.58 -9.91
N PRO A 442 -12.48 29.68 -9.72
CA PRO A 442 -13.95 29.61 -9.67
C PRO A 442 -14.58 28.92 -10.89
N ALA A 443 -13.99 29.08 -12.09
CA ALA A 443 -14.44 28.39 -13.29
C ALA A 443 -14.23 26.87 -13.17
N VAL A 444 -13.05 26.42 -12.74
CA VAL A 444 -12.75 25.00 -12.51
C VAL A 444 -13.68 24.42 -11.44
N SER A 445 -13.86 25.12 -10.30
CA SER A 445 -14.79 24.70 -9.25
C SER A 445 -16.21 24.51 -9.78
N ASN A 446 -16.69 25.41 -10.65
CA ASN A 446 -18.02 25.27 -11.25
C ASN A 446 -18.11 24.07 -12.20
N LEU A 447 -17.09 23.84 -13.04
CA LEU A 447 -17.04 22.65 -13.89
C LEU A 447 -17.07 21.35 -13.07
N ILE A 448 -16.34 21.29 -11.95
CA ILE A 448 -16.38 20.14 -11.03
C ILE A 448 -17.79 19.98 -10.45
N ARG A 449 -18.41 21.06 -9.97
CA ARG A 449 -19.76 21.03 -9.37
C ARG A 449 -20.82 20.52 -10.37
N GLU A 450 -20.72 20.96 -11.62
CA GLU A 450 -21.65 20.61 -12.71
C GLU A 450 -21.34 19.26 -13.38
N GLY A 451 -20.24 18.58 -13.01
CA GLY A 451 -19.82 17.32 -13.64
C GLY A 451 -19.34 17.50 -15.09
N LYS A 452 -18.80 18.68 -15.43
CA LYS A 452 -18.27 19.03 -16.76
C LYS A 452 -16.75 18.96 -16.78
N THR A 453 -16.17 17.94 -16.16
CA THR A 453 -14.72 17.73 -16.03
C THR A 453 -14.00 17.62 -17.37
N PHE A 454 -14.67 17.13 -18.41
CA PHE A 454 -14.17 17.09 -19.79
C PHE A 454 -13.83 18.47 -20.38
N GLN A 455 -14.33 19.58 -19.80
CA GLN A 455 -14.00 20.95 -20.23
C GLN A 455 -12.77 21.54 -19.51
N ILE A 456 -12.26 20.88 -18.47
CA ILE A 456 -11.09 21.33 -17.71
C ILE A 456 -9.86 21.54 -18.61
N PRO A 457 -9.52 20.65 -19.57
CA PRO A 457 -8.37 20.86 -20.45
C PRO A 457 -8.39 22.20 -21.20
N THR A 458 -9.56 22.61 -21.72
CA THR A 458 -9.73 23.91 -22.40
C THR A 458 -9.49 25.09 -21.47
N VAL A 459 -9.95 24.98 -20.21
CA VAL A 459 -9.68 26.02 -19.19
C VAL A 459 -8.19 26.10 -18.88
N MET A 460 -7.50 24.97 -18.81
CA MET A 460 -6.05 24.93 -18.57
C MET A 460 -5.28 25.60 -19.71
N GLN A 461 -5.61 25.28 -20.97
CA GLN A 461 -5.00 25.88 -22.16
C GLN A 461 -5.12 27.41 -22.16
N THR A 462 -6.31 27.93 -21.81
CA THR A 462 -6.59 29.38 -21.79
C THR A 462 -6.09 30.09 -20.53
N SER A 463 -5.71 29.34 -19.48
CA SER A 463 -5.28 29.86 -18.18
C SER A 463 -3.77 29.76 -17.95
N ARG A 464 -2.97 29.59 -19.01
CA ARG A 464 -1.51 29.45 -18.91
C ARG A 464 -0.84 30.59 -18.14
N ARG A 465 -1.34 31.83 -18.30
CA ARG A 465 -0.83 33.04 -17.62
C ARG A 465 -0.86 32.99 -16.10
N ILE A 466 -1.70 32.15 -15.49
CA ILE A 466 -1.78 32.00 -14.04
C ILE A 466 -1.03 30.75 -13.53
N GLY A 467 -0.24 30.12 -14.38
CA GLY A 467 0.58 28.95 -14.04
C GLY A 467 -0.08 27.60 -14.30
N MET A 468 -1.22 27.57 -15.02
CA MET A 468 -1.72 26.30 -15.53
C MET A 468 -0.88 25.83 -16.72
N ALA A 469 -0.75 24.53 -16.90
CA ALA A 469 -0.08 23.95 -18.05
C ALA A 469 -0.73 22.61 -18.36
N THR A 470 -1.02 22.33 -19.64
CA THR A 470 -1.34 20.97 -20.07
C THR A 470 -0.08 20.11 -20.11
N LEU A 471 -0.20 18.78 -20.16
CA LEU A 471 0.97 17.93 -20.33
C LEU A 471 1.74 18.24 -21.62
N ASN A 472 1.03 18.47 -22.73
CA ASN A 472 1.68 18.81 -24.00
C ASN A 472 2.42 20.15 -23.93
N ASP A 473 1.83 21.16 -23.28
CA ASP A 473 2.52 22.42 -23.01
C ASP A 473 3.83 22.21 -22.25
N ALA A 474 3.78 21.43 -21.17
CA ALA A 474 4.97 21.14 -20.36
C ALA A 474 6.03 20.35 -21.14
N LEU A 475 5.63 19.40 -22.00
CA LEU A 475 6.55 18.66 -22.85
C LEU A 475 7.20 19.56 -23.91
N LEU A 476 6.43 20.48 -24.51
CA LEU A 476 6.95 21.44 -25.47
C LEU A 476 7.92 22.42 -24.80
N ASP A 477 7.63 22.90 -23.59
CA ASP A 477 8.54 23.77 -22.84
C ASP A 477 9.89 23.09 -22.55
N LEU A 478 9.88 21.78 -22.27
CA LEU A 478 11.10 21.00 -22.08
C LEU A 478 11.89 20.80 -23.39
N VAL A 479 11.20 20.67 -24.53
CA VAL A 479 11.85 20.62 -25.86
C VAL A 479 12.44 21.98 -26.22
N ASP A 480 11.67 23.05 -26.06
CA ASP A 480 12.07 24.42 -26.35
C ASP A 480 13.27 24.83 -25.47
N GLY A 481 13.33 24.33 -24.23
CA GLY A 481 14.48 24.48 -23.33
C GLY A 481 15.67 23.54 -23.61
N ALA A 482 15.63 22.74 -24.68
CA ALA A 482 16.62 21.73 -25.03
C ALA A 482 16.95 20.75 -23.88
N LEU A 483 15.95 20.44 -23.05
CA LEU A 483 16.09 19.49 -21.94
C LEU A 483 15.75 18.06 -22.35
N ILE A 484 14.86 17.87 -23.32
CA ILE A 484 14.46 16.56 -23.83
C ILE A 484 14.45 16.57 -25.36
N ASP A 485 14.59 15.37 -25.95
CA ASP A 485 14.41 15.17 -27.38
C ASP A 485 12.92 15.27 -27.78
N PRO A 486 12.56 15.85 -28.93
CA PRO A 486 11.17 15.89 -29.42
C PRO A 486 10.51 14.51 -29.50
N ALA A 487 11.25 13.45 -29.83
CA ALA A 487 10.73 12.08 -29.88
C ALA A 487 10.43 11.52 -28.48
N GLU A 488 11.22 11.88 -27.45
CA GLU A 488 10.90 11.54 -26.06
C GLU A 488 9.62 12.25 -25.62
N GLY A 489 9.46 13.54 -25.97
CA GLY A 489 8.24 14.28 -25.71
C GLY A 489 7.03 13.64 -26.41
N TYR A 490 7.18 13.26 -27.67
CA TYR A 490 6.15 12.52 -28.42
C TYR A 490 5.79 11.21 -27.72
N ALA A 491 6.77 10.41 -27.27
CA ALA A 491 6.53 9.15 -26.58
C ALA A 491 5.73 9.34 -25.28
N ARG A 492 5.96 10.43 -24.55
CA ARG A 492 5.30 10.74 -23.27
C ARG A 492 3.97 11.48 -23.39
N SER A 493 3.71 12.15 -24.51
CA SER A 493 2.45 12.85 -24.77
C SER A 493 1.26 11.89 -24.73
N LEU A 494 0.13 12.32 -24.13
CA LEU A 494 -1.14 11.58 -24.20
C LEU A 494 -1.91 11.89 -25.48
N GLU A 495 -1.72 13.08 -26.03
CA GLU A 495 -2.39 13.58 -27.23
C GLU A 495 -1.35 13.85 -28.32
N LYS A 496 -1.04 12.79 -29.09
CA LYS A 496 0.04 12.78 -30.08
C LYS A 496 -0.15 13.82 -31.20
N ALA A 497 -1.35 13.90 -31.78
CA ALA A 497 -1.62 14.76 -32.92
C ALA A 497 -1.46 16.26 -32.59
N PRO A 498 -2.06 16.80 -31.50
CA PRO A 498 -1.81 18.17 -31.08
C PRO A 498 -0.33 18.46 -30.77
N TYR A 499 0.39 17.51 -30.17
CA TYR A 499 1.81 17.66 -29.88
C TYR A 499 2.64 17.79 -31.16
N VAL A 500 2.43 16.92 -32.15
CA VAL A 500 3.10 16.97 -33.46
C VAL A 500 2.77 18.26 -34.21
N ALA A 501 1.50 18.68 -34.22
CA ALA A 501 1.10 19.93 -34.83
C ALA A 501 1.84 21.13 -34.20
N ALA A 502 1.99 21.13 -32.87
CA ALA A 502 2.70 22.18 -32.15
C ALA A 502 4.22 22.17 -32.39
N LEU A 503 4.83 21.01 -32.61
CA LEU A 503 6.24 20.90 -33.03
C LEU A 503 6.45 21.43 -34.46
N LYS A 504 5.59 21.02 -35.40
CA LYS A 504 5.63 21.51 -36.78
C LYS A 504 5.44 23.03 -36.86
N ALA A 505 4.54 23.59 -36.05
CA ALA A 505 4.34 25.03 -35.95
C ALA A 505 5.58 25.79 -35.42
N ARG A 506 6.47 25.11 -34.68
CA ARG A 506 7.77 25.64 -34.24
C ARG A 506 8.90 25.44 -35.26
N GLY A 507 8.62 24.84 -36.42
CA GLY A 507 9.62 24.50 -37.43
C GLY A 507 10.50 23.30 -37.04
N LEU A 508 10.07 22.49 -36.08
CA LEU A 508 10.78 21.26 -35.69
C LEU A 508 10.32 20.09 -36.56
N ASP A 509 11.29 19.32 -37.04
CA ASP A 509 11.02 18.11 -37.81
C ASP A 509 10.47 16.99 -36.90
N THR A 510 9.59 16.15 -37.45
CA THR A 510 8.88 15.11 -36.69
C THR A 510 8.93 13.74 -37.41
N PRO A 511 10.12 13.21 -37.73
CA PRO A 511 10.24 11.93 -38.45
C PRO A 511 9.77 10.72 -37.61
N PHE A 512 9.69 10.88 -36.29
CA PHE A 512 9.18 9.87 -35.35
C PHE A 512 7.64 9.79 -35.29
N ALA A 513 6.94 10.66 -36.01
CA ALA A 513 5.47 10.73 -36.02
C ALA A 513 4.85 10.12 -37.29
N GLU A 514 5.66 9.55 -38.17
CA GLU A 514 5.24 8.87 -39.41
C GLU A 514 4.82 7.41 -39.19
#